data_AF-A0A6I9XDX3-F1
#
_entry.id   AF-A0A6I9XDX3-F1
#
_cell.length_a   1.000
_cell.length_b   1.000
_cell.length_c   1.000
_cell.angle_alpha   90.00
_cell.angle_beta   90.00
_cell.angle_gamma   90.00
#
_symmetry.space_group_name_H-M   'P 1'
#
loop_
_entity.id
_entity.type
_entity.pdbx_description
1 polymer ?
#
loop_
_entity_poly.entity_id
_entity_poly.type
_entity_poly.pdbx_seq_one_letter_code
_entity_poly.pdbx_strand_id
1 'polypeptide(L)'
;MKYSNNVAIKDSIQSDVCKVYQTVQEMKEKREQQLMDVERLTNTLTRIEEEMVQLRKTYEKAVQRRNESGVQLIEREEEVCIFYEKINIQEMMSRNGDIEINVMDEKIRYLKLKMIEKKRQIELSVKMLPTKRTLDADLVVLQIQLEIHLTRKEERLLEKEFIYEQVSRMTEKISVKAENGKEETLILAKKMNHLQEKIKTTTQKIMALIAELSMHQAFAIKLQQEMRDKEQLILCVVSRLAKGLPPPKEIEQDWLRVLRDEKMHELASEARERQTMEEEQAALPTAIHTTAEQRPNAYIPDDENVLPLPRPYGALAPFKPSEPSANMRHI
;
A
#
# COMPACT_ATOMS: atom_id res chain seq x y z
N MET A 1 103.00 15.18 188.48
CA MET A 1 103.20 15.59 187.07
C MET A 1 102.47 14.70 186.05
N LYS A 2 102.46 13.37 186.18
CA LYS A 2 101.77 12.47 185.20
C LYS A 2 100.25 12.64 185.12
N TYR A 3 99.57 13.00 186.22
CA TYR A 3 98.11 13.17 186.26
C TYR A 3 97.63 14.44 185.54
N SER A 4 98.29 15.59 185.76
CA SER A 4 97.96 16.87 185.10
C SER A 4 98.22 16.84 183.59
N ASN A 5 99.24 16.12 183.12
CA ASN A 5 99.50 15.93 181.70
C ASN A 5 98.45 15.01 181.04
N ASN A 6 97.95 14.01 181.77
CA ASN A 6 96.84 13.16 181.32
C ASN A 6 95.53 13.95 181.19
N VAL A 7 95.27 14.87 182.12
CA VAL A 7 94.11 15.78 182.09
C VAL A 7 94.20 16.74 180.90
N ALA A 8 95.37 17.36 180.65
CA ALA A 8 95.56 18.26 179.50
C ALA A 8 95.40 17.56 178.14
N ILE A 9 95.91 16.33 178.01
CA ILE A 9 95.74 15.51 176.79
C ILE A 9 94.26 15.13 176.62
N LYS A 10 93.57 14.77 177.70
CA LYS A 10 92.14 14.47 177.67
C LYS A 10 91.32 15.69 177.25
N ASP A 11 91.61 16.88 177.78
CA ASP A 11 90.90 18.12 177.44
C ASP A 11 91.18 18.56 176.00
N SER A 12 92.40 18.36 175.48
CA SER A 12 92.74 18.60 174.07
C SER A 12 91.98 17.65 173.13
N ILE A 13 91.98 16.34 173.45
CA ILE A 13 91.22 15.35 172.69
C ILE A 13 89.73 15.68 172.75
N GLN A 14 89.22 16.13 173.90
CA GLN A 14 87.83 16.50 174.06
C GLN A 14 87.47 17.77 173.28
N SER A 15 88.38 18.75 173.19
CA SER A 15 88.24 19.93 172.33
C SER A 15 88.21 19.57 170.84
N ASP A 16 89.11 18.69 170.40
CA ASP A 16 89.19 18.25 169.01
C ASP A 16 88.00 17.36 168.62
N VAL A 17 87.54 16.49 169.53
CA VAL A 17 86.29 15.73 169.37
C VAL A 17 85.09 16.68 169.26
N CYS A 18 85.02 17.74 170.07
CA CYS A 18 83.96 18.76 169.95
C CYS A 18 83.99 19.50 168.60
N LYS A 19 85.16 19.88 168.09
CA LYS A 19 85.28 20.54 166.76
C LYS A 19 84.88 19.61 165.62
N VAL A 20 85.32 18.35 165.66
CA VAL A 20 84.93 17.33 164.69
C VAL A 20 83.43 17.04 164.77
N TYR A 21 82.85 17.02 165.97
CA TYR A 21 81.41 16.89 166.14
C TYR A 21 80.64 18.07 165.51
N GLN A 22 81.12 19.30 165.69
CA GLN A 22 80.50 20.50 165.11
C GLN A 22 80.58 20.50 163.57
N THR A 23 81.73 20.15 162.98
CA THR A 23 81.85 20.06 161.51
C THR A 23 80.99 18.93 160.93
N VAL A 24 80.89 17.80 161.61
CA VAL A 24 79.97 16.71 161.22
C VAL A 24 78.52 17.19 161.28
N GLN A 25 78.15 18.02 162.26
CA GLN A 25 76.80 18.58 162.38
C GLN A 25 76.49 19.58 161.26
N GLU A 26 77.39 20.51 160.95
CA GLU A 26 77.25 21.45 159.82
C GLU A 26 77.16 20.72 158.47
N MET A 27 77.97 19.67 158.29
CA MET A 27 77.92 18.84 157.08
C MET A 27 76.61 18.05 156.98
N LYS A 28 76.05 17.60 158.12
CA LYS A 28 74.72 16.98 158.15
C LYS A 28 73.63 17.99 157.77
N GLU A 29 73.67 19.21 158.29
CA GLU A 29 72.71 20.26 157.95
C GLU A 29 72.78 20.65 156.47
N LYS A 30 73.99 20.83 155.92
CA LYS A 30 74.18 21.07 154.46
C LYS A 30 73.67 19.92 153.61
N ARG A 31 73.94 18.67 154.03
CA ARG A 31 73.43 17.48 153.35
C ARG A 31 71.89 17.45 153.38
N GLU A 32 71.28 17.79 154.51
CA GLU A 32 69.83 17.84 154.66
C GLU A 32 69.22 18.92 153.75
N GLN A 33 69.83 20.10 153.70
CA GLN A 33 69.42 21.18 152.80
C GLN A 33 69.52 20.76 151.32
N GLN A 34 70.61 20.08 150.92
CA GLN A 34 70.76 19.57 149.57
C GLN A 34 69.74 18.47 149.24
N LEU A 35 69.41 17.60 150.19
CA LEU A 35 68.34 16.61 150.05
C LEU A 35 66.99 17.29 149.78
N MET A 36 66.67 18.37 150.51
CA MET A 36 65.44 19.14 150.27
C MET A 36 65.41 19.84 148.90
N ASP A 37 66.54 20.40 148.44
CA ASP A 37 66.61 21.00 147.11
C ASP A 37 66.52 19.97 145.97
N VAL A 38 67.13 18.80 146.15
CA VAL A 38 66.98 17.66 145.23
C VAL A 38 65.51 17.23 145.16
N GLU A 39 64.83 17.10 146.29
CA GLU A 39 63.41 16.73 146.32
C GLU A 39 62.55 17.79 145.62
N ARG A 40 62.79 19.08 145.87
CA ARG A 40 62.09 20.19 145.20
C ARG A 40 62.30 20.17 143.68
N LEU A 41 63.55 20.06 143.22
CA LEU A 41 63.86 20.01 141.78
C LEU A 41 63.26 18.76 141.13
N THR A 42 63.31 17.61 141.82
CA THR A 42 62.69 16.36 141.36
C THR A 42 61.19 16.53 141.18
N ASN A 43 60.48 17.12 142.15
CA ASN A 43 59.06 17.40 142.04
C ASN A 43 58.71 18.41 140.93
N THR A 44 59.62 19.35 140.65
CA THR A 44 59.41 20.31 139.57
C THR A 44 59.63 19.66 138.20
N LEU A 45 60.64 18.80 138.09
CA LEU A 45 60.94 18.03 136.89
C LEU A 45 59.79 17.07 136.54
N THR A 46 59.29 16.31 137.52
CA THR A 46 58.16 15.40 137.30
C THR A 46 56.91 16.13 136.82
N ARG A 47 56.61 17.32 137.38
CA ARG A 47 55.50 18.15 136.90
C ARG A 47 55.67 18.60 135.45
N ILE A 48 56.87 19.06 135.07
CA ILE A 48 57.14 19.49 133.70
C ILE A 48 57.08 18.29 132.73
N GLU A 49 57.57 17.11 133.14
CA GLU A 49 57.47 15.89 132.35
C GLU A 49 56.00 15.48 132.13
N GLU A 50 55.16 15.54 133.16
CA GLU A 50 53.72 15.30 133.05
C GLU A 50 53.05 16.30 132.09
N GLU A 51 53.36 17.60 132.22
CA GLU A 51 52.89 18.65 131.30
C GLU A 51 53.33 18.38 129.86
N MET A 52 54.58 17.95 129.65
CA MET A 52 55.11 17.60 128.32
C MET A 52 54.38 16.41 127.70
N VAL A 53 54.07 15.39 128.50
CA VAL A 53 53.30 14.21 128.05
C VAL A 53 51.88 14.61 127.66
N GLN A 54 51.22 15.47 128.44
CA GLN A 54 49.89 15.99 128.11
C GLN A 54 49.91 16.86 126.85
N LEU A 55 50.93 17.70 126.68
CA LEU A 55 51.09 18.52 125.50
C LEU A 55 51.30 17.67 124.24
N ARG A 56 52.11 16.60 124.32
CA ARG A 56 52.28 15.66 123.20
C ARG A 56 50.98 14.96 122.85
N LYS A 57 50.21 14.49 123.84
CA LYS A 57 48.89 13.86 123.60
C LYS A 57 47.89 14.81 122.95
N THR A 58 47.85 16.07 123.39
CA THR A 58 46.94 17.07 122.81
C THR A 58 47.33 17.45 121.39
N TYR A 59 48.64 17.61 121.11
CA TYR A 59 49.15 17.82 119.76
C TYR A 59 48.82 16.65 118.82
N GLU A 60 49.06 15.41 119.25
CA GLU A 60 48.76 14.21 118.48
C GLU A 60 47.27 14.12 118.12
N LYS A 61 46.38 14.38 119.09
CA LYS A 61 44.93 14.47 118.84
C LYS A 61 44.55 15.61 117.89
N ALA A 62 45.26 16.72 117.90
CA ALA A 62 45.00 17.82 116.96
C ALA A 62 45.43 17.45 115.53
N VAL A 63 46.60 16.80 115.37
CA VAL A 63 47.08 16.30 114.09
C VAL A 63 46.13 15.24 113.53
N GLN A 64 45.69 14.29 114.36
CA GLN A 64 44.72 13.27 113.99
C GLN A 64 43.44 13.90 113.41
N ARG A 65 42.83 14.83 114.15
CA ARG A 65 41.60 15.53 113.72
C ARG A 65 41.78 16.34 112.45
N ARG A 66 42.93 17.03 112.29
CA ARG A 66 43.25 17.75 111.05
C ARG A 66 43.35 16.78 109.87
N ASN A 67 44.02 15.64 110.04
CA ASN A 67 44.19 14.65 108.99
C ASN A 67 42.84 14.03 108.60
N GLU A 68 42.02 13.65 109.58
CA GLU A 68 40.65 13.14 109.35
C GLU A 68 39.79 14.17 108.60
N SER A 69 39.83 15.45 109.03
CA SER A 69 39.13 16.52 108.34
C SER A 69 39.66 16.76 106.92
N GLY A 70 40.96 16.58 106.69
CA GLY A 70 41.58 16.70 105.36
C GLY A 70 41.14 15.60 104.41
N VAL A 71 41.09 14.34 104.88
CA VAL A 71 40.58 13.21 104.09
C VAL A 71 39.12 13.46 103.70
N GLN A 72 38.28 13.85 104.66
CA GLN A 72 36.88 14.15 104.40
C GLN A 72 36.64 15.33 103.44
N LEU A 73 37.59 16.29 103.37
CA LEU A 73 37.51 17.40 102.42
C LEU A 73 37.81 16.90 101.00
N ILE A 74 38.82 16.05 100.85
CA ILE A 74 39.18 15.45 99.56
C ILE A 74 38.03 14.58 99.04
N GLU A 75 37.46 13.73 99.88
CA GLU A 75 36.29 12.89 99.52
C GLU A 75 35.12 13.75 99.01
N ARG A 76 34.83 14.88 99.69
CA ARG A 76 33.78 15.81 99.25
C ARG A 76 34.10 16.53 97.93
N GLU A 77 35.35 16.92 97.71
CA GLU A 77 35.78 17.51 96.43
C GLU A 77 35.66 16.49 95.28
N GLU A 78 35.99 15.22 95.53
CA GLU A 78 35.80 14.13 94.56
C GLU A 78 34.32 13.92 94.25
N GLU A 79 33.44 13.92 95.25
CA GLU A 79 31.99 13.86 95.06
C GLU A 79 31.48 15.01 94.18
N VAL A 80 31.94 16.23 94.42
CA VAL A 80 31.58 17.41 93.63
C VAL A 80 32.00 17.24 92.17
N CYS A 81 33.22 16.74 91.92
CA CYS A 81 33.70 16.45 90.56
C CYS A 81 32.81 15.44 89.84
N ILE A 82 32.43 14.35 90.52
CA ILE A 82 31.52 13.33 90.00
C ILE A 82 30.15 13.93 89.68
N PHE A 83 29.63 14.84 90.53
CA PHE A 83 28.36 15.50 90.27
C PHE A 83 28.42 16.41 89.04
N TYR A 84 29.50 17.15 88.83
CA TYR A 84 29.67 17.96 87.62
C TYR A 84 29.66 17.09 86.35
N GLU A 85 30.35 15.96 86.36
CA GLU A 85 30.35 15.04 85.22
C GLU A 85 28.96 14.46 84.96
N LYS A 86 28.24 14.05 86.01
CA LYS A 86 26.85 13.59 85.90
C LYS A 86 25.92 14.66 85.34
N ILE A 87 26.04 15.90 85.81
CA ILE A 87 25.23 17.03 85.30
C ILE A 87 25.51 17.24 83.82
N ASN A 88 26.79 17.21 83.40
CA ASN A 88 27.15 17.39 82.00
C ASN A 88 26.58 16.28 81.11
N ILE A 89 26.69 15.01 81.53
CA ILE A 89 26.09 13.87 80.82
C ILE A 89 24.57 14.05 80.72
N GLN A 90 23.92 14.41 81.83
CA GLN A 90 22.48 14.62 81.86
C GLN A 90 22.05 15.77 80.93
N GLU A 91 22.80 16.86 80.89
CA GLU A 91 22.53 17.99 79.99
C GLU A 91 22.67 17.58 78.51
N MET A 92 23.68 16.79 78.17
CA MET A 92 23.81 16.25 76.80
C MET A 92 22.65 15.34 76.43
N MET A 93 22.20 14.47 77.35
CA MET A 93 21.02 13.62 77.14
C MET A 93 19.75 14.43 76.95
N SER A 94 19.54 15.46 77.78
CA SER A 94 18.38 16.36 77.65
C SER A 94 18.39 17.09 76.32
N ARG A 95 19.52 17.65 75.89
CA ARG A 95 19.64 18.31 74.57
C ARG A 95 19.36 17.34 73.43
N ASN A 96 19.85 16.09 73.50
CA ASN A 96 19.56 15.09 72.48
C ASN A 96 18.06 14.75 72.45
N GLY A 97 17.43 14.59 73.62
CA GLY A 97 15.99 14.41 73.75
C GLY A 97 15.18 15.55 73.14
N ASP A 98 15.57 16.80 73.40
CA ASP A 98 14.91 17.98 72.82
C ASP A 98 15.00 18.01 71.29
N ILE A 99 16.14 17.62 70.73
CA ILE A 99 16.32 17.51 69.27
C ILE A 99 15.39 16.44 68.70
N GLU A 100 15.32 15.26 69.32
CA GLU A 100 14.44 14.17 68.88
C GLU A 100 12.97 14.58 68.96
N ILE A 101 12.55 15.27 70.02
CA ILE A 101 11.19 15.82 70.15
C ILE A 101 10.90 16.80 69.03
N ASN A 102 11.81 17.74 68.73
CA ASN A 102 11.64 18.70 67.64
C ASN A 102 11.47 18.02 66.27
N VAL A 103 12.23 16.96 66.01
CA VAL A 103 12.09 16.15 64.78
C VAL A 103 10.71 15.47 64.71
N MET A 104 10.24 14.91 65.83
CA MET A 104 8.91 14.30 65.89
C MET A 104 7.80 15.34 65.70
N ASP A 105 7.95 16.54 66.27
CA ASP A 105 7.02 17.65 66.08
C ASP A 105 6.96 18.12 64.62
N GLU A 106 8.09 18.19 63.92
CA GLU A 106 8.14 18.44 62.48
C GLU A 106 7.38 17.38 61.68
N LYS A 107 7.57 16.10 62.03
CA LYS A 107 6.85 14.99 61.40
C LYS A 107 5.35 15.10 61.63
N ILE A 108 4.92 15.46 62.84
CA ILE A 108 3.52 15.70 63.16
C ILE A 108 2.96 16.87 62.33
N ARG A 109 3.69 17.99 62.24
CA ARG A 109 3.30 19.14 61.41
C ARG A 109 3.12 18.74 59.94
N TYR A 110 4.07 17.99 59.39
CA TYR A 110 4.02 17.49 58.02
C TYR A 110 2.80 16.59 57.77
N LEU A 111 2.52 15.64 58.68
CA LEU A 111 1.36 14.75 58.56
C LEU A 111 0.04 15.51 58.66
N LYS A 112 -0.05 16.52 59.54
CA LYS A 112 -1.22 17.41 59.62
C LYS A 112 -1.47 18.15 58.30
N LEU A 113 -0.42 18.68 57.65
CA LEU A 113 -0.54 19.32 56.34
C LEU A 113 -1.02 18.33 55.26
N LYS A 114 -0.46 17.12 55.21
CA LYS A 114 -0.92 16.07 54.29
C LYS A 114 -2.39 15.72 54.50
N MET A 115 -2.82 15.61 55.75
CA MET A 115 -4.22 15.32 56.08
C MET A 115 -5.15 16.43 55.59
N ILE A 116 -4.77 17.71 55.80
CA ILE A 116 -5.54 18.86 55.32
C ILE A 116 -5.66 18.83 53.79
N GLU A 117 -4.55 18.60 53.07
CA GLU A 117 -4.56 18.53 51.61
C GLU A 117 -5.42 17.37 51.08
N LYS A 118 -5.35 16.19 51.71
CA LYS A 118 -6.21 15.06 51.35
C LYS A 118 -7.68 15.35 51.61
N LYS A 119 -8.01 16.03 52.71
CA LYS A 119 -9.37 16.48 53.00
C LYS A 119 -9.88 17.44 51.93
N ARG A 120 -9.03 18.39 51.48
CA ARG A 120 -9.34 19.32 50.38
C ARG A 120 -9.60 18.58 49.06
N GLN A 121 -8.78 17.58 48.72
CA GLN A 121 -8.97 16.75 47.52
C GLN A 121 -10.30 15.99 47.54
N ILE A 122 -10.67 15.44 48.69
CA ILE A 122 -11.98 14.77 48.89
C ILE A 122 -13.11 15.77 48.68
N GLU A 123 -13.04 16.95 49.31
CA GLU A 123 -14.07 17.98 49.18
C GLU A 123 -14.26 18.43 47.72
N LEU A 124 -13.18 18.63 46.98
CA LEU A 124 -13.24 18.93 45.55
C LEU A 124 -13.89 17.80 44.75
N SER A 125 -13.50 16.55 45.02
CA SER A 125 -14.06 15.38 44.34
C SER A 125 -15.56 15.25 44.61
N VAL A 126 -15.99 15.51 45.84
CA VAL A 126 -17.40 15.53 46.24
C VAL A 126 -18.16 16.64 45.51
N LYS A 127 -17.58 17.85 45.36
CA LYS A 127 -18.19 18.95 44.60
C LYS A 127 -18.32 18.66 43.11
N MET A 128 -17.41 17.88 42.53
CA MET A 128 -17.45 17.50 41.10
C MET A 128 -18.39 16.31 40.82
N LEU A 129 -18.76 15.54 41.84
CA LEU A 129 -19.57 14.33 41.70
C LEU A 129 -20.96 14.58 41.06
N PRO A 130 -21.71 15.65 41.38
CA PRO A 130 -23.01 15.92 40.75
C PRO A 130 -22.89 16.14 39.25
N THR A 131 -21.91 16.94 38.80
CA THR A 131 -21.67 17.20 37.38
C THR A 131 -21.31 15.92 36.62
N LYS A 132 -20.51 15.04 37.24
CA LYS A 132 -20.27 13.71 36.67
C LYS A 132 -21.58 12.93 36.53
N ARG A 133 -22.41 12.90 37.58
CA ARG A 133 -23.70 12.18 37.56
C ARG A 133 -24.66 12.72 36.50
N THR A 134 -24.70 14.03 36.28
CA THR A 134 -25.53 14.63 35.21
C THR A 134 -25.00 14.25 33.85
N LEU A 135 -23.68 14.31 33.62
CA LEU A 135 -23.07 13.88 32.36
C LEU A 135 -23.28 12.39 32.09
N ASP A 136 -23.17 11.54 33.12
CA ASP A 136 -23.44 10.10 33.02
C ASP A 136 -24.92 9.86 32.64
N ALA A 137 -25.86 10.64 33.20
CA ALA A 137 -27.27 10.55 32.83
C ALA A 137 -27.53 11.01 31.39
N ASP A 138 -26.93 12.13 30.96
CA ASP A 138 -27.04 12.65 29.60
C ASP A 138 -26.46 11.65 28.57
N LEU A 139 -25.35 10.98 28.92
CA LEU A 139 -24.76 9.93 28.09
C LEU A 139 -25.73 8.77 27.87
N VAL A 140 -26.40 8.32 28.93
CA VAL A 140 -27.41 7.24 28.85
C VAL A 140 -28.58 7.68 27.95
N VAL A 141 -29.07 8.91 28.09
CA VAL A 141 -30.14 9.44 27.23
C VAL A 141 -29.69 9.44 25.76
N LEU A 142 -28.47 9.90 25.48
CA LEU A 142 -27.94 9.94 24.12
C LEU A 142 -27.74 8.53 23.54
N GLN A 143 -27.29 7.57 24.34
CA GLN A 143 -27.18 6.16 23.93
C GLN A 143 -28.55 5.61 23.51
N ILE A 144 -29.59 5.83 24.33
CA ILE A 144 -30.97 5.42 24.01
C ILE A 144 -31.44 6.09 22.70
N GLN A 145 -31.18 7.39 22.52
CA GLN A 145 -31.54 8.10 21.29
C GLN A 145 -30.86 7.49 20.06
N LEU A 146 -29.56 7.22 20.13
CA LEU A 146 -28.81 6.61 19.04
C LEU A 146 -29.31 5.21 18.71
N GLU A 147 -29.64 4.41 19.71
CA GLU A 147 -30.21 3.07 19.54
C GLU A 147 -31.57 3.12 18.83
N ILE A 148 -32.44 4.05 19.22
CA ILE A 148 -33.72 4.30 18.52
C ILE A 148 -33.49 4.76 17.07
N HIS A 149 -32.48 5.60 16.83
CA HIS A 149 -32.15 6.03 15.48
C HIS A 149 -31.61 4.90 14.61
N LEU A 150 -30.83 3.99 15.19
CA LEU A 150 -30.24 2.84 14.53
C LEU A 150 -31.34 1.84 14.14
N THR A 151 -32.24 1.49 15.07
CA THR A 151 -33.37 0.59 14.78
C THR A 151 -34.26 1.15 13.66
N ARG A 152 -34.59 2.46 13.69
CA ARG A 152 -35.33 3.13 12.60
C ARG A 152 -34.62 3.13 11.25
N LYS A 153 -33.28 3.01 11.23
CA LYS A 153 -32.50 2.91 10.00
C LYS A 153 -32.48 1.47 9.49
N GLU A 154 -32.38 0.50 10.38
CA GLU A 154 -32.51 -0.93 10.07
C GLU A 154 -33.88 -1.24 9.48
N GLU A 155 -34.97 -0.76 10.10
CA GLU A 155 -36.33 -0.90 9.56
C GLU A 155 -36.44 -0.37 8.12
N ARG A 156 -35.93 0.85 7.88
CA ARG A 156 -35.91 1.45 6.54
C ARG A 156 -35.01 0.73 5.55
N LEU A 157 -33.96 0.06 6.02
CA LEU A 157 -33.10 -0.75 5.16
C LEU A 157 -33.85 -2.00 4.72
N LEU A 158 -34.51 -2.69 5.66
CA LEU A 158 -35.33 -3.87 5.37
C LEU A 158 -36.47 -3.56 4.39
N GLU A 159 -37.16 -2.42 4.54
CA GLU A 159 -38.16 -1.97 3.57
C GLU A 159 -37.58 -1.80 2.15
N LYS A 160 -36.38 -1.20 2.05
CA LYS A 160 -35.70 -1.00 0.77
C LYS A 160 -35.22 -2.31 0.16
N GLU A 161 -34.69 -3.22 0.97
CA GLU A 161 -34.28 -4.56 0.54
C GLU A 161 -35.48 -5.33 -0.03
N PHE A 162 -36.62 -5.27 0.65
CA PHE A 162 -37.86 -5.86 0.15
C PHE A 162 -38.27 -5.28 -1.21
N ILE A 163 -38.29 -3.95 -1.34
CA ILE A 163 -38.61 -3.29 -2.62
C ILE A 163 -37.60 -3.69 -3.71
N TYR A 164 -36.31 -3.72 -3.38
CA TYR A 164 -35.25 -4.11 -4.31
C TYR A 164 -35.42 -5.56 -4.80
N GLU A 165 -35.77 -6.49 -3.91
CA GLU A 165 -36.07 -7.87 -4.28
C GLU A 165 -37.25 -7.94 -5.26
N GLN A 166 -38.33 -7.19 -4.98
CA GLN A 166 -39.49 -7.13 -5.87
C GLN A 166 -39.13 -6.58 -7.25
N VAL A 167 -38.42 -5.46 -7.30
CA VAL A 167 -37.99 -4.81 -8.55
C VAL A 167 -37.03 -5.72 -9.32
N SER A 168 -36.08 -6.37 -8.65
CA SER A 168 -35.14 -7.31 -9.27
C SER A 168 -35.89 -8.47 -9.94
N ARG A 169 -36.85 -9.07 -9.21
CA ARG A 169 -37.69 -10.15 -9.74
C ARG A 169 -38.54 -9.70 -10.94
N MET A 170 -39.09 -8.49 -10.91
CA MET A 170 -39.83 -7.94 -12.06
C MET A 170 -38.92 -7.67 -13.25
N THR A 171 -37.73 -7.12 -13.00
CA THR A 171 -36.72 -6.84 -14.03
C THR A 171 -36.26 -8.11 -14.71
N GLU A 172 -35.98 -9.17 -13.95
CA GLU A 172 -35.61 -10.47 -14.50
C GLU A 172 -36.73 -11.05 -15.36
N LYS A 173 -37.99 -11.00 -14.90
CA LYS A 173 -39.15 -11.42 -15.71
C LYS A 173 -39.27 -10.64 -17.01
N ILE A 174 -39.06 -9.33 -17.00
CA ILE A 174 -39.10 -8.50 -18.21
C ILE A 174 -37.92 -8.81 -19.12
N SER A 175 -36.72 -8.99 -18.57
CA SER A 175 -35.51 -9.34 -19.31
C SER A 175 -35.69 -10.67 -20.06
N VAL A 176 -36.22 -11.70 -19.41
CA VAL A 176 -36.53 -12.99 -20.05
C VAL A 176 -37.52 -12.80 -21.20
N LYS A 177 -38.58 -12.01 -21.01
CA LYS A 177 -39.54 -11.70 -22.08
C LYS A 177 -38.89 -10.94 -23.24
N ALA A 178 -38.03 -9.97 -22.94
CA ALA A 178 -37.33 -9.19 -23.96
C ALA A 178 -36.36 -10.07 -24.76
N GLU A 179 -35.63 -10.98 -24.10
CA GLU A 179 -34.71 -11.91 -24.76
C GLU A 179 -35.46 -12.89 -25.66
N ASN A 180 -36.58 -13.44 -25.19
CA ASN A 180 -37.46 -14.25 -26.03
C ASN A 180 -37.98 -13.45 -27.24
N GLY A 181 -38.40 -12.20 -27.04
CA GLY A 181 -38.86 -11.32 -28.13
C GLY A 181 -37.75 -10.96 -29.13
N LYS A 182 -36.49 -10.82 -28.70
CA LYS A 182 -35.34 -10.65 -29.60
C LYS A 182 -35.12 -11.89 -30.45
N GLU A 183 -35.20 -13.08 -29.86
CA GLU A 183 -35.05 -14.34 -30.61
C GLU A 183 -36.17 -14.49 -31.66
N GLU A 184 -37.42 -14.20 -31.29
CA GLU A 184 -38.55 -14.20 -32.24
C GLU A 184 -38.33 -13.19 -33.38
N THR A 185 -37.87 -11.98 -33.07
CA THR A 185 -37.59 -10.94 -34.06
C THR A 185 -36.42 -11.33 -34.97
N LEU A 186 -35.39 -11.99 -34.42
CA LEU A 186 -34.25 -12.50 -35.19
C LEU A 186 -34.69 -13.59 -36.17
N ILE A 187 -35.55 -14.52 -35.74
CA ILE A 187 -36.14 -15.54 -36.61
C ILE A 187 -36.94 -14.87 -37.74
N LEU A 188 -37.74 -13.84 -37.43
CA LEU A 188 -38.50 -13.10 -38.43
C LEU A 188 -37.58 -12.36 -39.43
N ALA A 189 -36.53 -11.70 -38.95
CA ALA A 189 -35.55 -11.01 -39.79
C ALA A 189 -34.82 -11.99 -40.73
N LYS A 190 -34.43 -13.18 -40.26
CA LYS A 190 -33.86 -14.25 -41.10
C LYS A 190 -34.84 -14.67 -42.20
N LYS A 191 -36.12 -14.88 -41.86
CA LYS A 191 -37.17 -15.20 -42.85
C LYS A 191 -37.36 -14.07 -43.87
N MET A 192 -37.37 -12.81 -43.42
CA MET A 192 -37.49 -11.64 -44.29
C MET A 192 -36.33 -11.55 -45.28
N ASN A 193 -35.09 -11.72 -44.81
CA ASN A 193 -33.90 -11.70 -45.66
C ASN A 193 -33.97 -12.81 -46.73
N HIS A 194 -34.42 -14.02 -46.35
CA HIS A 194 -34.62 -15.11 -47.30
C HIS A 194 -35.69 -14.78 -48.35
N LEU A 195 -36.79 -14.13 -47.96
CA LEU A 195 -37.81 -13.66 -48.91
C LEU A 195 -37.26 -12.57 -49.83
N GLN A 196 -36.47 -11.62 -49.31
CA GLN A 196 -35.83 -10.59 -50.11
C GLN A 196 -34.86 -11.18 -51.14
N GLU A 197 -34.07 -12.18 -50.75
CA GLU A 197 -33.20 -12.91 -51.66
C GLU A 197 -34.01 -13.61 -52.76
N LYS A 198 -35.08 -14.31 -52.40
CA LYS A 198 -36.02 -14.90 -53.38
C LYS A 198 -36.54 -13.84 -54.33
N ILE A 199 -37.09 -12.74 -53.83
CA ILE A 199 -37.59 -11.63 -54.68
C ILE A 199 -36.50 -11.13 -55.63
N LYS A 200 -35.28 -10.92 -55.16
CA LYS A 200 -34.15 -10.47 -55.99
C LYS A 200 -33.84 -11.47 -57.11
N THR A 201 -33.78 -12.76 -56.79
CA THR A 201 -33.54 -13.81 -57.80
C THR A 201 -34.68 -13.90 -58.82
N THR A 202 -35.93 -13.80 -58.40
CA THR A 202 -37.08 -13.79 -59.34
C THR A 202 -37.09 -12.52 -60.19
N THR A 203 -36.74 -11.37 -59.62
CA THR A 203 -36.61 -10.11 -60.36
C THR A 203 -35.52 -10.20 -61.42
N GLN A 204 -34.38 -10.84 -61.10
CA GLN A 204 -33.34 -11.14 -62.11
C GLN A 204 -33.86 -12.03 -63.24
N LYS A 205 -34.64 -13.07 -62.92
CA LYS A 205 -35.31 -13.91 -63.94
C LYS A 205 -36.29 -13.10 -64.79
N ILE A 206 -37.08 -12.21 -64.17
CA ILE A 206 -37.99 -11.31 -64.89
C ILE A 206 -37.20 -10.39 -65.83
N MET A 207 -36.10 -9.79 -65.38
CA MET A 207 -35.26 -8.94 -66.23
C MET A 207 -34.68 -9.69 -67.44
N ALA A 208 -34.25 -10.95 -67.25
CA ALA A 208 -33.80 -11.79 -68.36
C ALA A 208 -34.93 -12.06 -69.37
N LEU A 209 -36.13 -12.40 -68.90
CA LEU A 209 -37.29 -12.62 -69.76
C LEU A 209 -37.79 -11.33 -70.44
N ILE A 210 -37.71 -10.18 -69.76
CA ILE A 210 -38.03 -8.88 -70.36
C ILE A 210 -37.04 -8.57 -71.50
N ALA A 211 -35.75 -8.87 -71.32
CA ALA A 211 -34.76 -8.68 -72.37
C ALA A 211 -35.03 -9.60 -73.58
N GLU A 212 -35.34 -10.87 -73.34
CA GLU A 212 -35.77 -11.81 -74.40
C GLU A 212 -37.04 -11.30 -75.13
N LEU A 213 -38.07 -10.89 -74.38
CA LEU A 213 -39.31 -10.38 -74.94
C LEU A 213 -39.07 -9.10 -75.76
N SER A 214 -38.24 -8.19 -75.27
CA SER A 214 -37.91 -6.94 -75.95
C SER A 214 -37.17 -7.20 -77.28
N MET A 215 -36.27 -8.18 -77.29
CA MET A 215 -35.62 -8.64 -78.53
C MET A 215 -36.67 -9.16 -79.52
N HIS A 216 -37.57 -10.04 -79.08
CA HIS A 216 -38.64 -10.56 -79.94
C HIS A 216 -39.61 -9.49 -80.44
N GLN A 217 -39.99 -8.53 -79.59
CA GLN A 217 -40.82 -7.39 -79.98
C GLN A 217 -40.13 -6.51 -81.01
N ALA A 218 -38.83 -6.21 -80.83
CA ALA A 218 -38.05 -5.45 -81.81
C ALA A 218 -37.96 -6.18 -83.15
N PHE A 219 -37.75 -7.51 -83.14
CA PHE A 219 -37.79 -8.33 -84.34
C PHE A 219 -39.16 -8.27 -85.02
N ALA A 220 -40.26 -8.39 -84.27
CA ALA A 220 -41.61 -8.35 -84.82
C ALA A 220 -41.96 -6.98 -85.44
N ILE A 221 -41.62 -5.88 -84.76
CA ILE A 221 -41.84 -4.51 -85.27
C ILE A 221 -41.05 -4.29 -86.56
N LYS A 222 -39.79 -4.75 -86.61
CA LYS A 222 -38.95 -4.61 -87.81
C LYS A 222 -39.52 -5.38 -89.00
N LEU A 223 -39.98 -6.62 -88.77
CA LEU A 223 -40.68 -7.42 -89.79
C LEU A 223 -41.97 -6.73 -90.27
N GLN A 224 -42.74 -6.15 -89.36
CA GLN A 224 -43.99 -5.46 -89.69
C GLN A 224 -43.76 -4.14 -90.45
N GLN A 225 -42.66 -3.43 -90.15
CA GLN A 225 -42.22 -2.28 -90.94
C GLN A 225 -41.89 -2.70 -92.37
N GLU A 226 -41.08 -3.74 -92.56
CA GLU A 226 -40.73 -4.26 -93.89
C GLU A 226 -41.97 -4.73 -94.68
N MET A 227 -42.93 -5.36 -94.00
CA MET A 227 -44.21 -5.73 -94.60
C MET A 227 -45.00 -4.49 -95.07
N ARG A 228 -45.14 -3.48 -94.21
CA ARG A 228 -45.83 -2.22 -94.57
C ARG A 228 -45.15 -1.48 -95.71
N ASP A 229 -43.81 -1.42 -95.71
CA ASP A 229 -43.05 -0.76 -96.77
C ASP A 229 -43.27 -1.47 -98.12
N LYS A 230 -43.30 -2.82 -98.12
CA LYS A 230 -43.63 -3.63 -99.32
C LYS A 230 -45.11 -3.48 -99.74
N GLU A 231 -46.06 -3.44 -98.81
CA GLU A 231 -47.48 -3.22 -99.10
C GLU A 231 -47.75 -1.81 -99.65
N GLN A 232 -47.11 -0.79 -99.10
CA GLN A 232 -47.18 0.59 -99.62
C GLN A 232 -46.57 0.70 -101.01
N LEU A 233 -45.46 0.00 -101.27
CA LEU A 233 -44.89 -0.10 -102.61
C LEU A 233 -45.91 -0.70 -103.60
N ILE A 234 -46.59 -1.79 -103.23
CA ILE A 234 -47.64 -2.42 -104.05
C ILE A 234 -48.80 -1.45 -104.29
N LEU A 235 -49.31 -0.79 -103.25
CA LEU A 235 -50.37 0.21 -103.37
C LEU A 235 -49.98 1.38 -104.28
N CYS A 236 -48.72 1.84 -104.21
CA CYS A 236 -48.21 2.92 -105.04
C CYS A 236 -48.13 2.50 -106.52
N VAL A 237 -47.70 1.26 -106.78
CA VAL A 237 -47.63 0.66 -108.13
C VAL A 237 -49.04 0.47 -108.71
N VAL A 238 -49.97 -0.12 -107.94
CA VAL A 238 -51.35 -0.38 -108.37
C VAL A 238 -52.13 0.92 -108.62
N SER A 239 -51.97 1.94 -107.76
CA SER A 239 -52.63 3.24 -107.92
C SER A 239 -52.10 4.05 -109.13
N ARG A 240 -50.79 3.94 -109.45
CA ARG A 240 -50.19 4.56 -110.65
C ARG A 240 -50.63 3.84 -111.93
N LEU A 241 -50.65 2.51 -111.94
CA LEU A 241 -51.17 1.68 -113.04
C LEU A 241 -52.65 1.99 -113.33
N ALA A 242 -53.48 2.13 -112.30
CA ALA A 242 -54.90 2.45 -112.44
C ALA A 242 -55.16 3.85 -113.04
N LYS A 243 -54.19 4.76 -112.97
CA LYS A 243 -54.29 6.14 -113.49
C LYS A 243 -53.60 6.33 -114.85
N GLY A 244 -53.12 5.26 -115.49
CA GLY A 244 -52.43 5.32 -116.79
C GLY A 244 -51.10 6.07 -116.76
N LEU A 245 -50.52 6.28 -115.58
CA LEU A 245 -49.24 6.97 -115.39
C LEU A 245 -48.10 5.95 -115.31
N PRO A 246 -46.92 6.25 -115.88
CA PRO A 246 -45.79 5.34 -115.86
C PRO A 246 -45.36 5.01 -114.41
N PRO A 247 -44.88 3.77 -114.15
CA PRO A 247 -44.37 3.33 -112.85
C PRO A 247 -43.26 4.24 -112.29
N PRO A 248 -43.03 4.26 -110.96
CA PRO A 248 -41.98 5.08 -110.34
C PRO A 248 -40.60 4.78 -110.95
N LYS A 249 -39.78 5.82 -111.21
CA LYS A 249 -38.46 5.73 -111.87
C LYS A 249 -37.51 4.68 -111.29
N GLU A 250 -37.58 4.41 -109.99
CA GLU A 250 -36.78 3.37 -109.32
C GLU A 250 -37.21 1.97 -109.75
N ILE A 251 -38.53 1.72 -109.84
CA ILE A 251 -39.11 0.47 -110.34
C ILE A 251 -38.98 0.35 -111.85
N GLU A 252 -39.05 1.45 -112.61
CA GLU A 252 -38.75 1.46 -114.05
C GLU A 252 -37.27 1.14 -114.30
N GLN A 253 -36.36 1.65 -113.48
CA GLN A 253 -34.94 1.32 -113.56
C GLN A 253 -34.67 -0.12 -113.14
N ASP A 254 -35.31 -0.63 -112.09
CA ASP A 254 -35.18 -2.02 -111.68
C ASP A 254 -35.90 -2.97 -112.65
N TRP A 255 -37.00 -2.58 -113.30
CA TRP A 255 -37.64 -3.34 -114.38
C TRP A 255 -36.83 -3.30 -115.67
N LEU A 256 -36.20 -2.17 -116.02
CA LEU A 256 -35.22 -2.07 -117.12
C LEU A 256 -33.89 -2.76 -116.78
N ARG A 257 -33.59 -2.98 -115.49
CA ARG A 257 -32.47 -3.80 -115.02
C ARG A 257 -32.87 -5.26 -115.16
N VAL A 258 -34.03 -5.67 -114.68
CA VAL A 258 -34.59 -7.01 -114.83
C VAL A 258 -34.85 -7.38 -116.30
N LEU A 259 -35.32 -6.49 -117.18
CA LEU A 259 -35.44 -6.76 -118.61
C LEU A 259 -34.09 -6.77 -119.32
N ARG A 260 -33.12 -5.96 -118.88
CA ARG A 260 -31.75 -6.13 -119.37
C ARG A 260 -31.19 -7.45 -118.93
N ASP A 261 -31.39 -7.83 -117.67
CA ASP A 261 -30.86 -9.05 -117.08
C ASP A 261 -31.58 -10.28 -117.64
N GLU A 262 -32.89 -10.22 -117.92
CA GLU A 262 -33.68 -11.24 -118.63
C GLU A 262 -33.29 -11.31 -120.10
N LYS A 263 -33.17 -10.18 -120.82
CA LYS A 263 -32.71 -10.19 -122.21
C LYS A 263 -31.27 -10.65 -122.35
N MET A 264 -30.42 -10.31 -121.38
CA MET A 264 -29.05 -10.83 -121.29
C MET A 264 -29.05 -12.30 -120.88
N HIS A 265 -29.95 -12.75 -120.00
CA HIS A 265 -30.09 -14.16 -119.64
C HIS A 265 -30.67 -15.00 -120.77
N GLU A 266 -31.63 -14.50 -121.55
CA GLU A 266 -32.19 -15.13 -122.75
C GLU A 266 -31.15 -15.16 -123.87
N LEU A 267 -30.46 -14.05 -124.18
CA LEU A 267 -29.36 -14.05 -125.14
C LEU A 267 -28.22 -14.97 -124.68
N ALA A 268 -27.93 -15.03 -123.37
CA ALA A 268 -26.93 -15.95 -122.83
C ALA A 268 -27.44 -17.40 -122.73
N SER A 269 -28.75 -17.64 -122.70
CA SER A 269 -29.36 -18.97 -122.73
C SER A 269 -29.45 -19.49 -124.15
N GLU A 270 -29.87 -18.66 -125.12
CA GLU A 270 -29.87 -18.96 -126.56
C GLU A 270 -28.44 -19.08 -127.12
N ALA A 271 -27.50 -18.25 -126.65
CA ALA A 271 -26.09 -18.42 -126.99
C ALA A 271 -25.52 -19.70 -126.38
N ARG A 272 -25.93 -20.06 -125.15
CA ARG A 272 -25.61 -21.35 -124.56
C ARG A 272 -26.27 -22.51 -125.29
N GLU A 273 -27.53 -22.39 -125.74
CA GLU A 273 -28.25 -23.42 -126.51
C GLU A 273 -27.70 -23.58 -127.94
N ARG A 274 -27.31 -22.47 -128.60
CA ARG A 274 -26.57 -22.53 -129.87
C ARG A 274 -25.20 -23.15 -129.68
N GLN A 275 -24.48 -22.83 -128.61
CA GLN A 275 -23.21 -23.47 -128.27
C GLN A 275 -23.39 -24.96 -127.95
N THR A 276 -24.42 -25.36 -127.19
CA THR A 276 -24.66 -26.78 -126.85
C THR A 276 -25.16 -27.58 -128.04
N MET A 277 -25.98 -27.01 -128.93
CA MET A 277 -26.43 -27.68 -130.16
C MET A 277 -25.29 -27.79 -131.18
N GLU A 278 -24.41 -26.79 -131.29
CA GLU A 278 -23.23 -26.82 -132.16
C GLU A 278 -22.14 -27.77 -131.59
N GLU A 279 -22.00 -27.87 -130.26
CA GLU A 279 -21.18 -28.90 -129.57
C GLU A 279 -21.82 -30.31 -129.62
N GLU A 280 -23.14 -30.46 -129.60
CA GLU A 280 -23.81 -31.76 -129.75
C GLU A 280 -23.80 -32.25 -131.21
N GLN A 281 -23.81 -31.35 -132.19
CA GLN A 281 -23.72 -31.67 -133.62
C GLN A 281 -22.26 -31.86 -134.09
N ALA A 282 -21.28 -31.38 -133.31
CA ALA A 282 -19.85 -31.64 -133.46
C ALA A 282 -19.21 -31.93 -132.07
N ALA A 283 -18.97 -33.16 -131.62
CA ALA A 283 -18.72 -34.37 -132.37
C ALA A 283 -18.51 -35.58 -131.42
N LEU A 284 -19.06 -36.71 -131.89
CA LEU A 284 -18.71 -38.11 -131.66
C LEU A 284 -18.79 -38.73 -130.24
N PRO A 285 -19.63 -39.77 -130.04
CA PRO A 285 -20.19 -40.14 -128.76
C PRO A 285 -19.41 -41.28 -128.10
N THR A 286 -18.14 -41.06 -127.74
CA THR A 286 -17.44 -41.96 -126.78
C THR A 286 -16.29 -41.30 -125.98
N ALA A 287 -16.17 -39.97 -125.96
CA ALA A 287 -15.17 -39.26 -125.16
C ALA A 287 -15.83 -38.35 -124.10
N ILE A 288 -15.25 -38.35 -122.89
CA ILE A 288 -15.67 -37.56 -121.73
C ILE A 288 -15.24 -36.10 -121.97
N HIS A 289 -16.17 -35.23 -122.29
CA HIS A 289 -15.91 -33.80 -122.39
C HIS A 289 -16.01 -33.15 -121.00
N THR A 290 -14.87 -32.76 -120.43
CA THR A 290 -14.82 -31.93 -119.22
C THR A 290 -14.58 -30.49 -119.64
N THR A 291 -15.39 -29.55 -119.17
CA THR A 291 -15.20 -28.10 -119.32
C THR A 291 -14.09 -27.53 -118.41
N ALA A 292 -13.37 -28.39 -117.68
CA ALA A 292 -12.18 -27.99 -116.94
C ALA A 292 -10.98 -27.88 -117.90
N GLU A 293 -10.29 -26.73 -117.91
CA GLU A 293 -9.01 -26.58 -118.60
C GLU A 293 -8.01 -27.64 -118.11
N GLN A 294 -7.49 -28.48 -119.02
CA GLN A 294 -6.31 -29.29 -118.72
C GLN A 294 -5.12 -28.37 -118.48
N ARG A 295 -4.46 -28.53 -117.34
CA ARG A 295 -3.31 -27.70 -116.96
C ARG A 295 -2.17 -27.90 -117.98
N PRO A 296 -1.48 -26.82 -118.42
CA PRO A 296 -0.29 -26.95 -119.24
C PRO A 296 0.73 -27.85 -118.52
N ASN A 297 0.99 -29.03 -119.08
CA ASN A 297 1.88 -30.02 -118.46
C ASN A 297 3.33 -29.86 -118.92
N ALA A 298 3.59 -29.01 -119.91
CA ALA A 298 4.91 -28.76 -120.48
C ALA A 298 5.16 -27.27 -120.78
N TYR A 299 6.43 -26.87 -120.75
CA TYR A 299 6.91 -25.55 -121.18
C TYR A 299 7.95 -25.72 -122.30
N ILE A 300 8.08 -24.70 -123.14
CA ILE A 300 9.07 -24.63 -124.23
C ILE A 300 10.19 -23.68 -123.77
N PRO A 301 11.44 -24.16 -123.58
CA PRO A 301 12.59 -23.32 -123.25
C PRO A 301 13.00 -22.37 -124.38
N ASP A 302 13.27 -21.10 -124.06
CA ASP A 302 13.67 -20.03 -125.00
C ASP A 302 15.20 -19.93 -125.24
N ASP A 303 15.93 -21.06 -125.32
CA ASP A 303 17.38 -21.07 -125.57
C ASP A 303 17.69 -21.25 -127.07
N GLU A 304 18.47 -20.35 -127.70
CA GLU A 304 18.67 -20.29 -129.16
C GLU A 304 19.43 -21.50 -129.79
N ASN A 305 19.83 -22.52 -129.01
CA ASN A 305 20.62 -23.67 -129.49
C ASN A 305 20.01 -25.06 -129.22
N VAL A 306 18.71 -25.17 -128.98
CA VAL A 306 18.00 -26.48 -128.98
C VAL A 306 16.65 -26.35 -129.68
N LEU A 307 16.31 -27.32 -130.54
CA LEU A 307 15.00 -27.41 -131.20
C LEU A 307 13.85 -27.30 -130.18
N PRO A 308 12.79 -26.53 -130.46
CA PRO A 308 11.69 -26.26 -129.52
C PRO A 308 10.82 -27.50 -129.34
N LEU A 309 11.25 -28.41 -128.46
CA LEU A 309 10.51 -29.60 -128.03
C LEU A 309 9.94 -29.38 -126.62
N PRO A 310 8.62 -29.56 -126.41
CA PRO A 310 7.95 -29.34 -125.13
C PRO A 310 8.51 -30.22 -124.00
N ARG A 311 8.85 -29.62 -122.85
CA ARG A 311 9.36 -30.34 -121.66
C ARG A 311 8.39 -30.28 -120.47
N PRO A 312 8.14 -31.38 -119.75
CA PRO A 312 7.15 -31.40 -118.68
C PRO A 312 7.55 -30.57 -117.44
N TYR A 313 6.60 -29.87 -116.81
CA TYR A 313 6.80 -29.23 -115.50
C TYR A 313 6.99 -30.34 -114.44
N GLY A 314 8.13 -30.36 -113.75
CA GLY A 314 8.42 -31.34 -112.69
C GLY A 314 7.53 -31.18 -111.45
N ALA A 315 8.01 -31.61 -110.28
CA ALA A 315 7.24 -31.59 -109.02
C ALA A 315 6.74 -30.21 -108.55
N LEU A 316 7.23 -29.11 -109.16
CA LEU A 316 6.89 -27.73 -108.82
C LEU A 316 5.98 -27.08 -109.89
N ALA A 317 4.86 -27.74 -110.21
CA ALA A 317 3.89 -27.18 -111.16
C ALA A 317 3.17 -25.95 -110.56
N PRO A 318 3.02 -24.83 -111.30
CA PRO A 318 2.31 -23.65 -110.81
C PRO A 318 0.84 -23.94 -110.47
N PHE A 319 0.37 -23.49 -109.30
CA PHE A 319 -1.02 -23.61 -108.85
C PHE A 319 -1.71 -22.24 -108.82
N LYS A 320 -2.93 -22.13 -109.37
CA LYS A 320 -3.74 -20.91 -109.38
C LYS A 320 -4.60 -20.85 -108.08
N PRO A 321 -4.44 -19.85 -107.19
CA PRO A 321 -5.23 -19.75 -105.96
C PRO A 321 -6.73 -19.58 -106.22
N SER A 322 -7.57 -20.23 -105.41
CA SER A 322 -9.04 -20.11 -105.45
C SER A 322 -9.51 -18.81 -104.77
N GLU A 323 -10.57 -18.19 -105.31
CA GLU A 323 -11.09 -16.91 -104.80
C GLU A 323 -11.68 -17.01 -103.37
N PRO A 324 -11.50 -15.98 -102.52
CA PRO A 324 -11.93 -16.00 -101.11
C PRO A 324 -13.45 -15.98 -100.94
N SER A 325 -13.94 -16.72 -99.95
CA SER A 325 -15.37 -16.90 -99.64
C SER A 325 -16.01 -15.66 -98.99
N ALA A 326 -17.24 -15.34 -99.39
CA ALA A 326 -18.00 -14.16 -98.99
C ALA A 326 -18.35 -14.05 -97.48
N ASN A 327 -18.08 -15.08 -96.66
CA ASN A 327 -18.48 -15.15 -95.24
C ASN A 327 -17.35 -14.92 -94.22
N MET A 328 -16.18 -14.44 -94.63
CA MET A 328 -15.15 -14.06 -93.65
C MET A 328 -15.44 -12.68 -93.03
N ARG A 329 -15.76 -12.66 -91.73
CA ARG A 329 -15.54 -11.48 -90.88
C ARG A 329 -14.25 -11.69 -90.09
N HIS A 330 -13.34 -10.72 -90.25
CA HIS A 330 -12.06 -10.61 -89.56
C HIS A 330 -12.27 -10.52 -88.03
N ILE A 331 -11.50 -11.29 -87.25
CA ILE A 331 -11.29 -11.06 -85.80
C ILE A 331 -10.11 -10.12 -85.63
#